data_AF-A0A964KYP7-F1
#
_entry.id   AF-A0A964KYP7-F1
#
_cell.length_a   1.000
_cell.length_b   1.000
_cell.length_c   1.000
_cell.angle_alpha   90.00
_cell.angle_beta   90.00
_cell.angle_gamma   90.00
#
_symmetry.space_group_name_H-M   'P 1'
#
loop_
_entity.id
_entity.type
_entity.pdbx_description
1 polymer ?
#
loop_
_entity_poly.entity_id
_entity_poly.type
_entity_poly.pdbx_seq_one_letter_code
_entity_poly.pdbx_strand_id
1 'polypeptide(L)' 'MIKDFLYFYQGLVTKVYDGDTFTIDIDLGLSTWIKGEKIRLHRINAPEVTGKEKPKGIKS' A
#
# COMPACT_ATOMS: atom_id res chain seq x y z
N MET A 1 9.65 11.64 20.17
CA MET A 1 9.74 12.30 18.84
C MET A 1 8.39 12.12 18.18
N ILE A 2 7.53 13.12 18.24
CA ILE A 2 6.19 13.03 17.68
C ILE A 2 6.34 13.28 16.17
N LYS A 3 6.10 12.23 15.36
CA LYS A 3 5.89 12.40 13.92
C LYS A 3 4.41 12.70 13.74
N ASP A 4 4.03 13.95 13.93
CA ASP A 4 2.71 14.41 13.51
C ASP A 4 2.75 14.48 11.98
N PHE A 5 2.13 13.51 11.31
CA PHE A 5 1.96 13.57 9.87
C PHE A 5 1.10 14.80 9.57
N LEU A 6 1.68 15.78 8.89
CA LEU A 6 1.06 17.09 8.64
C LEU A 6 -0.25 16.97 7.86
N TYR A 7 -0.42 15.90 7.07
CA TYR A 7 -1.59 15.65 6.23
C TYR A 7 -2.00 14.18 6.26
N PHE A 8 -3.31 13.96 6.38
CA PHE A 8 -3.97 12.66 6.20
C PHE A 8 -4.92 12.78 5.02
N TYR A 9 -4.72 11.92 4.03
CA TYR A 9 -5.56 11.85 2.84
C TYR A 9 -6.36 10.56 2.84
N GLN A 10 -7.60 10.65 2.36
CA GLN A 10 -8.38 9.47 2.10
C GLN A 10 -7.84 8.79 0.84
N GLY A 11 -7.70 7.48 0.89
CA GLY A 11 -7.30 6.70 -0.26
C GLY A 11 -8.23 5.51 -0.46
N LEU A 12 -8.50 5.19 -1.72
CA LEU A 12 -9.28 4.04 -2.14
C LEU A 12 -8.33 2.97 -2.69
N VAL A 13 -8.30 1.81 -2.06
CA VAL A 13 -7.51 0.68 -2.55
C VAL A 13 -8.20 0.09 -3.77
N THR A 14 -7.51 0.09 -4.91
CA THR A 14 -8.06 -0.39 -6.19
C THR A 14 -7.60 -1.80 -6.53
N LYS A 15 -6.39 -2.19 -6.14
CA LYS A 15 -5.83 -3.54 -6.34
C LYS A 15 -4.91 -3.92 -5.19
N VAL A 16 -5.01 -5.16 -4.70
CA VAL A 16 -4.10 -5.69 -3.68
C VAL A 16 -3.22 -6.77 -4.32
N TYR A 17 -1.90 -6.69 -4.14
CA TYR A 17 -0.95 -7.66 -4.67
C TYR A 17 -0.44 -8.59 -3.57
N ASP A 18 0.14 -7.99 -2.53
CA ASP A 18 0.72 -8.67 -1.37
C ASP A 18 0.18 -8.04 -0.09
N GLY A 19 0.44 -8.65 1.06
CA GLY A 19 0.00 -8.12 2.36
C GLY A 19 0.58 -6.74 2.72
N ASP A 20 1.61 -6.29 2.02
CA ASP A 20 2.24 -4.98 2.19
C ASP A 20 2.19 -4.11 0.93
N THR A 21 1.75 -4.62 -0.23
CA THR A 21 1.88 -3.96 -1.54
C THR A 21 0.55 -3.91 -2.26
N PHE A 22 0.08 -2.72 -2.58
CA PHE A 22 -1.21 -2.50 -3.25
C PHE A 22 -1.24 -1.20 -4.06
N THR A 23 -2.20 -1.08 -4.96
CA THR A 23 -2.50 0.15 -5.70
C THR A 23 -3.61 0.92 -4.99
N ILE A 24 -3.43 2.23 -4.84
CA ILE A 24 -4.34 3.15 -4.19
C ILE A 24 -4.57 4.39 -5.06
N ASP A 25 -5.80 4.89 -5.04
CA ASP A 25 -6.15 6.22 -5.53
C ASP A 25 -6.26 7.14 -4.30
N ILE A 26 -5.54 8.27 -4.29
CA ILE A 26 -5.46 9.21 -3.16
C ILE A 26 -6.23 10.48 -3.52
N ASP A 27 -7.19 10.86 -2.68
CA ASP A 27 -7.91 12.13 -2.78
C ASP A 27 -7.16 13.19 -1.99
N LEU A 28 -6.62 14.20 -2.69
CA LEU A 28 -5.91 15.32 -2.08
C LEU A 28 -6.86 16.46 -1.66
N GLY A 29 -8.15 16.35 -1.97
CA GLY A 29 -9.12 17.42 -1.87
C GLY A 29 -9.08 18.36 -3.08
N LEU A 30 -9.92 19.40 -3.06
CA LEU A 30 -9.97 20.44 -4.10
C LEU A 30 -10.09 19.86 -5.54
N SER A 31 -10.91 18.81 -5.69
CA SER A 31 -11.10 18.09 -6.96
C SER A 31 -9.81 17.52 -7.57
N THR A 32 -8.75 17.33 -6.76
CA THR A 32 -7.45 16.83 -7.21
C THR A 32 -7.22 15.41 -6.69
N TRP A 33 -6.90 14.50 -7.61
CA TRP A 33 -6.73 13.08 -7.33
C TRP A 33 -5.42 12.57 -7.90
N ILE A 34 -4.75 11.75 -7.12
CA ILE A 34 -3.65 10.90 -7.59
C ILE A 34 -4.24 9.50 -7.79
N LYS A 35 -4.13 8.92 -8.98
CA LYS A 35 -4.75 7.63 -9.30
C LYS A 35 -3.72 6.61 -9.76
N GLY A 36 -3.91 5.36 -9.37
CA GLY A 36 -3.08 4.24 -9.81
C GLY A 36 -1.73 4.15 -9.11
N GLU A 37 -1.54 4.80 -7.96
CA GLU A 37 -0.26 4.76 -7.26
C GLU A 37 -0.03 3.44 -6.57
N LYS A 38 1.14 2.85 -6.80
CA LYS A 38 1.54 1.60 -6.16
C LYS A 38 2.32 1.92 -4.89
N ILE A 39 1.75 1.57 -3.75
CA ILE A 39 2.35 1.84 -2.44
C ILE A 39 2.72 0.55 -1.72
N ARG A 40 3.80 0.64 -0.92
CA ARG A 40 4.25 -0.43 -0.02
C ARG A 40 4.21 0.07 1.42
N LEU A 41 3.57 -0.70 2.29
CA LEU A 41 3.46 -0.36 3.71
C LEU A 41 4.83 -0.46 4.39
N HIS A 42 5.26 0.65 4.97
CA HIS A 42 6.48 0.68 5.74
C HIS A 42 6.29 -0.11 7.05
N ARG A 43 7.26 -0.98 7.40
CA ARG A 43 7.27 -1.91 8.56
C ARG A 43 6.35 -3.12 8.49
N ILE A 44 5.58 -3.30 7.42
CA ILE A 44 4.90 -4.57 7.14
C ILE A 44 5.74 -5.25 6.08
N ASN A 45 6.32 -6.40 6.41
CA ASN A 45 7.08 -7.19 5.46
C ASN A 45 6.28 -8.47 5.21
N ALA A 46 5.42 -8.43 4.21
CA ALA A 46 4.64 -9.59 3.83
C ALA A 46 5.54 -10.53 3.02
N PRO A 47 5.49 -11.86 3.24
CA PRO A 47 6.19 -12.80 2.39
C PRO A 47 5.67 -12.64 0.95
N GLU A 48 6.58 -12.40 0.01
CA GLU A 48 6.21 -12.11 -1.39
C GLU A 48 5.47 -13.30 -2.02
N VAL A 49 4.32 -13.03 -2.64
CA VAL A 49 3.49 -14.07 -3.28
C VAL A 49 4.04 -14.44 -4.67
N THR A 50 5.03 -13.69 -5.17
CA THR A 50 5.75 -13.93 -6.42
C THR A 50 7.27 -13.90 -6.22
N GLY A 51 8.04 -14.67 -7.01
CA GLY A 51 9.50 -14.79 -6.85
C GLY A 51 9.97 -16.03 -6.09
N LYS A 52 11.25 -16.09 -5.71
CA LYS A 52 11.89 -17.24 -5.02
C LYS A 52 11.31 -17.53 -3.62
N GLU A 53 10.61 -16.57 -3.03
CA GLU A 53 9.98 -16.70 -1.71
C GLU A 53 8.53 -17.21 -1.73
N LYS A 54 7.99 -17.49 -2.94
CA LYS A 54 6.69 -18.17 -3.17
C LYS A 54 6.32 -19.27 -2.17
N PRO A 55 7.19 -20.21 -1.78
CA PRO A 55 6.80 -21.29 -0.87
C PRO A 55 6.39 -20.82 0.54
N LYS A 56 6.79 -19.62 0.98
CA LYS A 56 6.36 -19.07 2.27
C LYS A 56 4.99 -18.40 2.20
N GLY A 57 4.63 -17.80 1.07
CA GLY A 57 3.33 -17.15 0.87
C GLY A 57 2.13 -18.09 0.73
N ILE A 58 2.36 -19.39 0.46
CA ILE A 58 1.30 -20.40 0.25
C ILE A 58 0.86 -21.07 1.57
N LYS A 59 1.52 -20.80 2.71
CA LYS A 59 1.29 -21.47 4.01
C LYS A 59 0.49 -20.67 5.05
N SER A 60 -0.12 -19.55 4.69
CA SER A 60 -1.03 -18.79 5.56
C SER A 60 -2.49 -19.00 5.16
#